data_AF-A0A8H3VEP2-F1
#
_entry.id   AF-A0A8H3VEP2-F1
#
_cell.length_a   1.000
_cell.length_b   1.000
_cell.length_c   1.000
_cell.angle_alpha   90.00
_cell.angle_beta   90.00
_cell.angle_gamma   90.00
#
_symmetry.space_group_name_H-M   'P 1'
#
loop_
_entity.id
_entity.type
_entity.pdbx_description
1 polymer ?
#
loop_
_entity_poly.entity_id
_entity_poly.type
_entity_poly.pdbx_seq_one_letter_code
_entity_poly.pdbx_strand_id
1 'polypeptide(L)'
;MKFILALVALCASSVAAEACAAEAAAVPACGATCIEKGAVGAGCTAKDYKCYCAKTATFGAEAVKCVAAGCGQDILKVKSAAEAVCACAGKA
;
A
#
# COMPACT_ATOMS: atom_id res chain seq x y z
N MET A 1 30.70 -25.95 3.30
CA MET A 1 29.25 -26.21 3.13
C MET A 1 28.52 -25.88 4.43
N LYS A 2 27.92 -24.68 4.63
CA LYS A 2 26.64 -24.48 5.38
C LYS A 2 26.21 -23.04 5.79
N PHE A 3 26.90 -21.94 5.48
CA PHE A 3 26.46 -20.59 5.95
C PHE A 3 26.37 -19.50 4.86
N ILE A 4 26.04 -19.87 3.62
CA ILE A 4 25.86 -18.90 2.51
C ILE A 4 24.42 -18.96 1.97
N LEU A 5 23.44 -19.04 2.87
CA LEU A 5 22.01 -19.00 2.53
C LEU A 5 21.27 -18.00 3.42
N ALA A 6 21.86 -16.82 3.58
CA ALA A 6 21.18 -15.68 4.15
C ALA A 6 21.46 -14.47 3.26
N LEU A 7 20.40 -13.71 2.95
CA LEU A 7 20.44 -12.33 2.45
C LEU A 7 20.49 -12.08 0.93
N VAL A 8 19.67 -12.79 0.14
CA VAL A 8 19.24 -12.25 -1.18
C VAL A 8 17.73 -12.46 -1.33
N ALA A 9 16.92 -11.73 -0.57
CA ALA A 9 15.47 -11.66 -0.82
C ALA A 9 14.76 -10.42 -0.22
N LEU A 10 15.46 -9.52 0.49
CA LEU A 10 14.79 -8.39 1.16
C LEU A 10 14.71 -7.11 0.32
N CYS A 11 15.35 -7.05 -0.85
CA CYS A 11 15.36 -5.83 -1.67
C CYS A 11 14.19 -5.72 -2.67
N ALA A 12 13.32 -6.73 -2.75
CA ALA A 12 12.15 -6.66 -3.65
C ALA A 12 11.06 -5.71 -3.14
N SER A 13 11.02 -5.43 -1.83
CA SER A 13 10.04 -4.52 -1.23
C SER A 13 10.39 -3.05 -1.52
N SER A 14 11.68 -2.73 -1.58
CA SER A 14 12.20 -1.38 -1.84
C SER A 14 11.91 -0.94 -3.27
N VAL A 15 12.13 -1.86 -4.23
CA VAL A 15 11.87 -1.60 -5.65
C VAL A 15 10.38 -1.37 -5.92
N ALA A 16 9.49 -2.09 -5.23
CA ALA A 16 8.06 -1.91 -5.39
C ALA A 16 7.55 -0.59 -4.78
N ALA A 17 8.13 -0.17 -3.64
CA ALA A 17 7.81 1.13 -3.04
C ALA A 17 8.26 2.30 -3.94
N GLU A 18 9.43 2.18 -4.58
CA GLU A 18 9.94 3.20 -5.51
C GLU A 18 9.24 3.16 -6.88
N ALA A 19 8.98 1.97 -7.43
CA ALA A 19 8.30 1.80 -8.72
C ALA A 19 6.85 2.31 -8.69
N CYS A 20 6.18 2.23 -7.55
CA CYS A 20 4.79 2.67 -7.39
C CYS A 20 4.66 4.01 -6.64
N ALA A 21 5.77 4.70 -6.37
CA ALA A 21 5.75 6.01 -5.71
C ALA A 21 4.98 7.06 -6.54
N ALA A 22 5.05 6.98 -7.88
CA ALA A 22 4.30 7.87 -8.78
C ALA A 22 2.79 7.64 -8.65
N GLU A 23 2.34 6.38 -8.65
CA GLU A 23 0.93 6.03 -8.46
C GLU A 23 0.45 6.43 -7.06
N ALA A 24 1.29 6.23 -6.04
CA ALA A 24 0.98 6.64 -4.68
C ALA A 24 0.89 8.16 -4.52
N ALA A 25 1.69 8.92 -5.27
CA ALA A 25 1.61 10.38 -5.32
C ALA A 25 0.33 10.89 -6.01
N ALA A 26 -0.30 10.08 -6.86
CA ALA A 26 -1.60 10.38 -7.45
C ALA A 26 -2.78 10.14 -6.49
N VAL A 27 -2.55 9.45 -5.35
CA VAL A 27 -3.58 9.27 -4.33
C VAL A 27 -3.87 10.61 -3.65
N PRO A 28 -5.14 11.03 -3.56
CA PRO A 28 -5.53 12.22 -2.81
C PRO A 28 -5.03 12.16 -1.36
N ALA A 29 -4.62 13.30 -0.79
CA ALA A 29 -4.08 13.34 0.58
C ALA A 29 -5.03 12.73 1.63
N CYS A 30 -6.35 12.88 1.43
CA CYS A 30 -7.38 12.29 2.29
C CYS A 30 -7.31 10.75 2.30
N GLY A 31 -6.89 10.14 1.19
CA GLY A 31 -6.74 8.69 1.03
C GLY A 31 -5.36 8.18 1.40
N ALA A 32 -4.31 8.99 1.16
CA ALA A 32 -2.93 8.65 1.51
C ALA A 32 -2.79 8.35 3.00
N THR A 33 -3.37 9.21 3.86
CA THR A 33 -3.38 8.98 5.31
C THR A 33 -4.07 7.67 5.69
N CYS A 34 -5.13 7.29 4.98
CA CYS A 34 -5.87 6.06 5.24
C CYS A 34 -5.09 4.81 4.81
N ILE A 35 -4.37 4.88 3.68
CA ILE A 35 -3.49 3.80 3.24
C ILE A 35 -2.35 3.62 4.24
N GLU A 36 -1.72 4.70 4.72
CA GLU A 36 -0.64 4.64 5.72
C GLU A 36 -1.13 4.05 7.04
N LYS A 37 -2.30 4.48 7.53
CA LYS A 37 -2.92 3.94 8.75
C LYS A 37 -3.30 2.47 8.59
N GLY A 38 -3.87 2.10 7.44
CA GLY A 38 -4.22 0.73 7.11
C GLY A 38 -3.00 -0.17 6.99
N ALA A 39 -1.91 0.33 6.39
CA ALA A 39 -0.63 -0.38 6.30
C ALA A 39 -0.03 -0.63 7.68
N VAL A 40 0.07 0.41 8.52
CA VAL A 40 0.59 0.27 9.89
C VAL A 40 -0.28 -0.66 10.74
N GLY A 41 -1.61 -0.55 10.62
CA GLY A 41 -2.55 -1.46 11.28
C GLY A 41 -2.42 -2.92 10.83
N ALA A 42 -2.01 -3.15 9.59
CA ALA A 42 -1.72 -4.46 9.03
C ALA A 42 -0.32 -5.02 9.40
N GLY A 43 0.47 -4.27 10.17
CA GLY A 43 1.86 -4.61 10.50
C GLY A 43 2.85 -4.33 9.37
N CYS A 44 2.43 -3.56 8.36
CA CYS A 44 3.27 -3.11 7.26
C CYS A 44 3.88 -1.73 7.59
N THR A 45 5.01 -1.42 6.96
CA THR A 45 5.53 -0.06 6.95
C THR A 45 4.59 0.89 6.21
N ALA A 46 4.51 2.16 6.61
CA ALA A 46 3.52 3.13 6.08
C ALA A 46 3.52 3.26 4.54
N LYS A 47 4.67 3.07 3.90
CA LYS A 47 4.85 3.12 2.42
C LYS A 47 5.05 1.75 1.78
N ASP A 48 4.79 0.67 2.52
CA ASP A 48 4.91 -0.69 2.01
C ASP A 48 3.61 -1.09 1.31
N TYR A 49 3.43 -0.54 0.10
CA TYR A 49 2.24 -0.78 -0.71
C TYR A 49 2.08 -2.26 -1.04
N LYS A 50 3.18 -3.00 -1.21
CA LYS A 50 3.13 -4.43 -1.49
C LYS A 50 2.56 -5.22 -0.31
N CYS A 51 3.03 -4.94 0.91
CA CYS A 51 2.50 -5.54 2.13
C CYS A 51 1.04 -5.12 2.36
N TYR A 52 0.72 -3.83 2.21
CA TYR A 52 -0.65 -3.33 2.33
C TYR A 52 -1.59 -4.06 1.36
N CYS A 53 -1.23 -4.12 0.08
CA CYS A 53 -2.04 -4.75 -0.97
C CYS A 53 -2.11 -6.28 -0.86
N ALA A 54 -1.13 -6.92 -0.20
CA ALA A 54 -1.23 -8.33 0.16
C ALA A 54 -2.18 -8.59 1.33
N LYS A 55 -2.49 -7.56 2.14
CA LYS A 55 -3.33 -7.64 3.36
C LYS A 55 -4.62 -6.84 3.26
N THR A 56 -4.94 -6.27 2.10
CA THR A 56 -6.19 -5.54 1.84
C THR A 56 -7.44 -6.39 2.05
N ALA A 57 -7.34 -7.72 1.91
CA ALA A 57 -8.45 -8.62 2.27
C ALA A 57 -8.81 -8.56 3.77
N THR A 58 -7.87 -8.22 4.64
CA THR A 58 -8.04 -8.17 6.11
C THR A 58 -8.37 -6.76 6.59
N PHE A 59 -7.73 -5.73 6.01
CA PHE A 59 -7.87 -4.33 6.48
C PHE A 59 -8.59 -3.41 5.50
N GLY A 60 -9.06 -3.93 4.35
CA GLY A 60 -9.78 -3.15 3.35
C GLY A 60 -11.03 -2.47 3.91
N ALA A 61 -11.74 -3.09 4.84
CA ALA A 61 -12.90 -2.48 5.49
C ALA A 61 -12.52 -1.26 6.36
N GLU A 62 -11.40 -1.31 7.08
CA GLU A 62 -10.92 -0.18 7.90
C GLU A 62 -10.39 0.95 7.02
N ALA A 63 -9.69 0.62 5.93
CA ALA A 63 -9.28 1.59 4.93
C ALA A 63 -10.50 2.28 4.30
N VAL A 64 -11.55 1.51 3.95
CA VAL A 64 -12.81 2.06 3.42
C VAL A 64 -13.50 2.95 4.44
N LYS A 65 -13.54 2.59 5.74
CA LYS A 65 -14.08 3.46 6.80
C LYS A 65 -13.30 4.75 6.95
N CYS A 66 -11.97 4.68 6.91
CA CYS A 66 -11.13 5.87 6.97
C CYS A 66 -11.39 6.79 5.77
N VAL A 67 -11.44 6.23 4.56
CA VAL A 67 -11.72 7.00 3.33
C VAL A 67 -13.15 7.54 3.35
N ALA A 68 -14.13 6.79 3.86
CA ALA A 68 -15.50 7.26 4.03
C ALA A 68 -15.61 8.44 5.01
N ALA A 69 -14.82 8.42 6.08
CA ALA A 69 -14.79 9.50 7.08
C ALA A 69 -14.00 10.73 6.61
N GLY A 70 -12.92 10.53 5.83
CA GLY A 70 -11.97 11.59 5.49
C GLY A 70 -12.08 12.16 4.06
N CYS A 71 -12.68 11.43 3.11
CA CYS A 71 -12.67 11.80 1.69
C CYS A 71 -14.04 12.17 1.10
N GLY A 72 -15.16 11.87 1.77
CA GLY A 72 -16.49 12.29 1.31
C GLY A 72 -16.78 11.96 -0.15
N GLN A 73 -16.83 12.96 -1.04
CA GLN A 73 -17.11 12.75 -2.47
C GLN A 73 -15.92 12.15 -3.26
N ASP A 74 -14.68 12.26 -2.74
CA ASP A 74 -13.48 11.75 -3.39
C ASP A 74 -13.20 10.26 -3.08
N ILE A 75 -14.10 9.58 -2.35
CA ILE A 75 -13.97 8.14 -2.02
C ILE A 75 -13.68 7.29 -3.27
N LEU A 76 -14.40 7.54 -4.37
CA LEU A 76 -14.23 6.77 -5.61
C LEU A 76 -12.87 7.00 -6.28
N LYS A 77 -12.37 8.24 -6.24
CA LYS A 77 -11.03 8.58 -6.75
C LYS A 77 -9.95 7.92 -5.91
N VAL A 78 -10.08 7.95 -4.58
CA VAL A 78 -9.14 7.27 -3.67
C VAL A 78 -9.16 5.77 -3.89
N LYS A 79 -10.34 5.15 -4.06
CA LYS A 79 -10.45 3.72 -4.36
C LYS A 79 -9.73 3.37 -5.68
N SER A 80 -10.00 4.12 -6.76
CA SER A 80 -9.31 3.89 -8.04
C SER A 80 -7.80 4.08 -7.94
N ALA A 81 -7.34 5.12 -7.24
CA ALA A 81 -5.90 5.36 -7.05
C ALA A 81 -5.25 4.25 -6.20
N ALA A 82 -5.91 3.77 -5.15
CA ALA A 82 -5.44 2.65 -4.33
C ALA A 82 -5.37 1.34 -5.13
N GLU A 83 -6.35 1.09 -6.02
CA GLU A 83 -6.31 -0.05 -6.94
C GLU A 83 -5.14 0.05 -7.93
N ALA A 84 -4.86 1.24 -8.46
CA ALA A 84 -3.69 1.49 -9.33
C ALA A 84 -2.37 1.22 -8.59
N VAL A 85 -2.24 1.71 -7.35
CA VAL A 85 -1.09 1.42 -6.47
C VAL A 85 -0.93 -0.08 -6.24
N CYS A 86 -2.01 -0.80 -5.95
CA CYS A 86 -1.95 -2.26 -5.75
C CYS A 86 -1.67 -3.04 -7.04
N ALA A 87 -2.20 -2.59 -8.18
CA ALA A 87 -1.91 -3.19 -9.48
C ALA A 87 -0.44 -3.00 -9.85
N CYS A 88 0.14 -1.83 -9.55
CA CYS A 88 1.56 -1.56 -9.70
C CYS A 88 2.39 -2.44 -8.75
N ALA A 89 2.05 -2.46 -7.46
CA ALA A 89 2.80 -3.21 -6.45
C ALA A 89 2.75 -4.73 -6.65
N GLY A 90 1.69 -5.25 -7.28
CA GLY A 90 1.58 -6.65 -7.68
C GLY A 90 2.35 -7.00 -8.96
N LYS A 91 2.73 -6.00 -9.78
CA LYS A 91 3.61 -6.18 -10.94
C LYS A 91 5.10 -5.96 -10.60
N ALA A 92 5.38 -5.28 -9.48
CA ALA A 92 6.72 -4.92 -9.02
C ALA A 92 7.39 -5.98 -8.12
#